data_AF-A0AAU9WXI3-F1
#
_entry.id   AF-A0AAU9WXI3-F1
#
_cell.length_a   1.000
_cell.length_b   1.000
_cell.length_c   1.000
_cell.angle_alpha   90.00
_cell.angle_beta   90.00
_cell.angle_gamma   90.00
#
_symmetry.space_group_name_H-M   'P 1'
#
loop_
_entity.id
_entity.type
_entity.pdbx_description
1 polymer ?
#
loop_
_entity_poly.entity_id
_entity_poly.type
_entity_poly.pdbx_seq_one_letter_code
_entity_poly.pdbx_strand_id
1 'polypeptide(L)'
;MKCSLFLYTEGDRTKGRRLMNYFQGRLRKITDMRNIKSILVKERDFRRVLRSCECVVLIGTRQALSLIQNKQQEKDDDYITFDGKVIHEELTENQELVKNRLIIILFTERSENDWIPSDVDENRIFHVEDGIVPPNGSPSLTHLEYRMKKILLGDDFLC
;
A
#
# COMPACT_ATOMS: atom_id res chain seq x y z
N MET A 1 -12.25 13.67 5.40
CA MET A 1 -11.36 12.66 6.02
C MET A 1 -10.36 12.25 4.97
N LYS A 2 -9.07 12.13 5.31
CA LYS A 2 -8.04 11.76 4.34
C LYS A 2 -8.25 10.31 3.89
N CYS A 3 -7.68 9.91 2.76
CA CYS A 3 -7.73 8.55 2.24
C CYS A 3 -6.37 7.85 2.38
N SER A 4 -6.42 6.58 2.80
CA SER A 4 -5.30 5.66 2.72
C SER A 4 -5.69 4.41 1.95
N LEU A 5 -4.92 4.08 0.91
CA LEU A 5 -5.20 2.97 0.02
C LEU A 5 -4.19 1.83 0.23
N PHE A 6 -4.68 0.66 0.64
CA PHE A 6 -3.89 -0.57 0.74
C PHE A 6 -4.00 -1.38 -0.55
N LEU A 7 -2.86 -1.61 -1.18
CA LEU A 7 -2.69 -2.45 -2.36
C LEU A 7 -2.09 -3.78 -1.92
N TYR A 8 -2.86 -4.86 -2.04
CA TYR A 8 -2.42 -6.23 -1.80
C TYR A 8 -3.21 -7.19 -2.70
N THR A 9 -2.60 -8.30 -3.08
CA THR A 9 -3.24 -9.35 -3.88
C THR A 9 -4.24 -10.15 -3.05
N GLU A 10 -5.13 -10.91 -3.69
CA GLU A 10 -6.04 -11.81 -2.98
C GLU A 10 -5.25 -12.90 -2.22
N GLY A 11 -4.13 -13.37 -2.77
CA GLY A 11 -3.20 -14.27 -2.07
C GLY A 11 -2.67 -13.69 -0.75
N ASP A 12 -2.47 -12.38 -0.70
CA ASP A 12 -1.98 -11.66 0.48
C ASP A 12 -3.09 -11.16 1.40
N ARG A 13 -4.36 -11.41 1.07
CA ARG A 13 -5.52 -10.79 1.72
C ARG A 13 -5.49 -10.91 3.24
N THR A 14 -5.14 -12.07 3.78
CA THR A 14 -5.14 -12.28 5.24
C THR A 14 -4.13 -11.37 5.92
N LYS A 15 -2.88 -11.36 5.45
CA LYS A 15 -1.79 -10.55 6.03
C LYS A 15 -2.02 -9.05 5.77
N GLY A 16 -2.36 -8.69 4.52
CA GLY A 16 -2.67 -7.31 4.12
C GLY A 16 -3.84 -6.72 4.90
N ARG A 17 -4.96 -7.46 5.03
CA ARG A 17 -6.13 -7.02 5.80
C ARG A 17 -5.82 -6.91 7.30
N ARG A 18 -5.04 -7.82 7.87
CA ARG A 18 -4.63 -7.73 9.28
C ARG A 18 -3.88 -6.43 9.55
N LEU A 19 -2.94 -6.08 8.67
CA LEU A 19 -2.15 -4.86 8.79
C LEU A 19 -2.99 -3.60 8.59
N MET A 20 -3.86 -3.60 7.57
CA MET A 20 -4.82 -2.53 7.34
C MET A 20 -5.73 -2.32 8.56
N ASN A 21 -6.32 -3.38 9.11
CA ASN A 21 -7.19 -3.29 10.29
C ASN A 21 -6.45 -2.72 11.52
N TYR A 22 -5.19 -3.11 11.72
CA TYR A 22 -4.35 -2.59 12.79
C TYR A 22 -4.19 -1.07 12.67
N PHE A 23 -3.80 -0.59 11.49
CA PHE A 23 -3.66 0.85 11.27
C PHE A 23 -5.01 1.56 11.30
N GLN A 24 -6.10 0.93 10.86
CA GLN A 24 -7.42 1.55 10.91
C GLN A 24 -7.86 1.80 12.35
N GLY A 25 -7.60 0.86 13.26
CA GLY A 25 -7.87 1.07 14.70
C GLY A 25 -7.15 2.30 15.26
N ARG A 26 -5.92 2.56 14.82
CA ARG A 26 -5.06 3.65 15.30
C ARG A 26 -5.27 4.99 14.60
N LEU A 27 -5.57 4.96 13.30
CA LEU A 27 -5.61 6.15 12.43
C LEU A 27 -7.03 6.51 11.98
N ARG A 28 -8.08 5.83 12.46
CA ARG A 28 -9.48 6.10 12.10
C ARG A 28 -9.95 7.55 12.26
N LYS A 29 -9.29 8.35 13.10
CA LYS A 29 -9.61 9.78 13.28
C LYS A 29 -8.98 10.67 12.19
N ILE A 30 -8.00 10.16 11.46
CA ILE A 30 -7.20 10.90 10.49
C ILE A 30 -7.59 10.48 9.07
N THR A 31 -7.74 9.18 8.83
CA THR A 31 -7.87 8.62 7.48
C THR A 31 -8.92 7.50 7.40
N ASP A 32 -9.59 7.44 6.25
CA ASP A 32 -10.38 6.30 5.82
C ASP A 32 -9.47 5.29 5.11
N MET A 33 -9.48 4.03 5.56
CA MET A 33 -8.66 2.98 4.95
C MET A 33 -9.48 2.19 3.96
N ARG A 34 -8.98 2.17 2.72
CA ARG A 34 -9.57 1.47 1.59
C ARG A 34 -8.63 0.38 1.12
N ASN A 35 -9.19 -0.68 0.55
CA ASN A 35 -8.42 -1.72 -0.14
C ASN A 35 -8.78 -1.78 -1.62
N ILE A 36 -7.84 -2.26 -2.43
CA ILE A 36 -7.98 -2.35 -3.88
C ILE A 36 -9.23 -3.11 -4.33
N LYS A 37 -9.53 -4.28 -3.74
CA LYS A 37 -10.71 -5.10 -4.09
C LYS A 37 -12.02 -4.31 -3.91
N SER A 38 -12.14 -3.56 -2.81
CA SER A 38 -13.33 -2.75 -2.53
C SER A 38 -13.56 -1.65 -3.58
N ILE A 39 -12.49 -1.13 -4.17
CA ILE A 39 -12.55 -0.06 -5.18
C ILE A 39 -12.80 -0.62 -6.57
N LEU A 40 -12.09 -1.68 -6.96
CA LEU A 40 -12.24 -2.31 -8.27
C LEU A 40 -13.67 -2.85 -8.48
N VAL A 41 -14.28 -3.40 -7.44
CA VAL A 41 -15.65 -3.92 -7.51
C VAL A 41 -16.70 -2.81 -7.46
N LYS A 42 -16.48 -1.72 -6.71
CA LYS A 42 -17.54 -0.72 -6.42
C LYS A 42 -17.43 0.58 -7.22
N GLU A 43 -16.23 1.12 -7.36
CA GLU A 43 -16.02 2.50 -7.86
C GLU A 43 -15.65 2.55 -9.35
N ARG A 44 -15.37 1.39 -9.99
CA ARG A 44 -15.01 1.19 -11.42
C ARG A 44 -13.90 2.08 -11.99
N ASP A 45 -13.33 3.00 -11.21
CA ASP A 45 -12.24 3.90 -11.61
C ASP A 45 -11.11 3.86 -10.57
N PHE A 46 -10.46 2.70 -10.48
CA PHE A 46 -9.34 2.45 -9.56
C PHE A 46 -8.20 3.45 -9.75
N ARG A 47 -7.91 3.85 -11.00
CA ARG A 47 -6.86 4.83 -11.29
C ARG A 47 -7.14 6.16 -10.63
N ARG A 48 -8.38 6.67 -10.73
CA ARG A 48 -8.78 7.92 -10.06
C ARG A 48 -8.60 7.83 -8.55
N VAL A 49 -9.00 6.72 -7.94
CA VAL A 49 -8.88 6.54 -6.48
C VAL A 49 -7.43 6.50 -6.06
N LEU A 50 -6.60 5.70 -6.75
CA LEU A 50 -5.16 5.62 -6.53
C LEU A 50 -4.50 7.00 -6.61
N ARG A 51 -4.87 7.83 -7.59
CA ARG A 51 -4.39 9.20 -7.71
C ARG A 51 -4.88 10.13 -6.61
N SER A 52 -6.10 9.94 -6.10
CA SER A 52 -6.71 10.82 -5.10
C SER A 52 -6.28 10.54 -3.66
N CYS A 53 -5.84 9.32 -3.32
CA CYS A 53 -5.57 8.98 -1.93
C CYS A 53 -4.23 9.53 -1.43
N GLU A 54 -4.24 10.19 -0.29
CA GLU A 54 -3.11 10.91 0.29
C GLU A 54 -1.98 9.96 0.72
N CYS A 55 -2.30 8.72 1.09
CA CYS A 55 -1.31 7.70 1.40
C CYS A 55 -1.62 6.39 0.67
N VAL A 56 -0.62 5.82 0.01
CA VAL A 56 -0.72 4.53 -0.70
C VAL A 56 0.24 3.56 -0.05
N VAL A 57 -0.27 2.43 0.43
CA VAL A 57 0.50 1.37 1.07
C VAL A 57 0.48 0.14 0.17
N LEU A 58 1.62 -0.20 -0.44
CA LEU A 58 1.79 -1.39 -1.24
C LEU A 58 2.37 -2.53 -0.39
N ILE A 59 1.64 -3.64 -0.31
CA ILE A 59 2.18 -4.90 0.22
C ILE A 59 2.97 -5.57 -0.90
N GLY A 60 4.28 -5.37 -0.87
CA GLY A 60 5.23 -5.82 -1.89
C GLY A 60 5.66 -7.27 -1.69
N THR A 61 4.73 -8.22 -1.74
CA THR A 61 5.11 -9.64 -1.84
C THR A 61 5.64 -9.94 -3.25
N ARG A 62 6.42 -11.02 -3.40
CA ARG A 62 6.91 -11.46 -4.72
C ARG A 62 5.80 -11.58 -5.75
N GLN A 63 4.63 -12.08 -5.34
CA GLN A 63 3.45 -12.16 -6.21
C GLN A 63 2.97 -10.77 -6.64
N ALA A 64 2.75 -9.86 -5.69
CA ALA A 64 2.28 -8.50 -6.00
C ALA A 64 3.27 -7.75 -6.90
N LEU A 65 4.56 -7.79 -6.56
CA LEU A 65 5.60 -7.10 -7.33
C LEU A 65 5.76 -7.69 -8.73
N SER A 66 5.67 -9.01 -8.88
CA SER A 66 5.69 -9.68 -10.20
C SER A 66 4.49 -9.27 -11.07
N LEU A 67 3.28 -9.20 -10.50
CA LEU A 67 2.10 -8.73 -11.24
C LEU A 67 2.27 -7.29 -11.71
N ILE A 68 2.85 -6.41 -10.88
CA ILE A 68 3.12 -5.02 -11.28
C ILE A 68 4.20 -4.97 -12.35
N GLN A 69 5.33 -5.63 -12.16
CA GLN A 69 6.45 -5.63 -13.10
C GLN A 69 6.02 -6.11 -14.49
N ASN A 70 5.23 -7.19 -14.54
CA ASN A 70 4.76 -7.80 -15.77
C ASN A 70 3.45 -7.18 -16.32
N LYS A 71 2.92 -6.15 -15.66
CA LYS A 71 1.67 -5.46 -16.04
C LYS A 71 0.48 -6.43 -16.15
N GLN A 72 0.41 -7.39 -15.22
CA GLN A 72 -0.60 -8.44 -15.19
C GLN A 72 -1.71 -8.11 -14.19
N GLN A 73 -2.89 -8.67 -14.43
CA GLN A 73 -4.05 -8.57 -13.54
C GLN A 73 -4.25 -9.88 -12.79
N GLU A 74 -4.56 -9.80 -11.50
CA GLU A 74 -5.14 -10.91 -10.74
C GLU A 74 -6.66 -10.83 -10.87
N LYS A 75 -7.31 -11.97 -11.06
CA LYS A 75 -8.76 -12.09 -11.19
C LYS A 75 -9.31 -13.17 -10.27
N ASP A 76 -10.53 -12.93 -9.81
CA ASP A 76 -11.38 -13.85 -9.05
C ASP A 76 -12.67 -13.97 -9.87
N ASP A 77 -12.84 -15.12 -10.53
CA ASP A 77 -13.77 -15.31 -11.66
C ASP A 77 -13.61 -14.22 -12.74
N ASP A 78 -14.68 -13.47 -13.03
CA ASP A 78 -14.70 -12.40 -14.04
C ASP A 78 -14.28 -11.03 -13.49
N TYR A 79 -13.92 -10.93 -12.21
CA TYR A 79 -13.61 -9.66 -11.54
C TYR A 79 -12.11 -9.50 -11.29
N ILE A 80 -11.57 -8.33 -11.64
CA ILE A 80 -10.18 -7.98 -11.32
C ILE A 80 -10.08 -7.70 -9.81
N THR A 81 -9.17 -8.40 -9.13
CA THR A 81 -8.87 -8.19 -7.69
C THR A 81 -7.62 -7.36 -7.48
N PHE A 82 -6.70 -7.37 -8.46
CA PHE A 82 -5.48 -6.58 -8.43
C PHE A 82 -5.07 -6.19 -9.87
N ASP A 83 -4.95 -4.89 -10.14
CA ASP A 83 -4.58 -4.40 -11.47
C ASP A 83 -3.11 -3.95 -11.52
N GLY A 84 -2.20 -4.90 -11.72
CA GLY A 84 -0.76 -4.63 -11.79
C GLY A 84 -0.39 -3.69 -12.94
N LYS A 85 -1.17 -3.67 -14.04
CA LYS A 85 -0.96 -2.75 -15.17
C LYS A 85 -1.18 -1.30 -14.74
N VAL A 86 -2.35 -1.00 -14.15
CA VAL A 86 -2.67 0.37 -13.70
C VAL A 86 -1.70 0.81 -12.60
N ILE A 87 -1.35 -0.09 -11.67
CA ILE A 87 -0.37 0.22 -10.62
C ILE A 87 0.99 0.53 -11.24
N HIS A 88 1.47 -0.28 -12.18
CA HIS A 88 2.76 -0.05 -12.83
C HIS A 88 2.82 1.32 -13.51
N GLU A 89 1.80 1.67 -14.29
CA GLU A 89 1.70 2.95 -14.99
C GLU A 89 1.75 4.12 -14.00
N GLU A 90 0.93 4.10 -12.93
CA GLU A 90 0.96 5.16 -11.92
C GLU A 90 2.28 5.22 -11.15
N LEU A 91 2.86 4.08 -10.78
CA LEU A 91 4.14 4.06 -10.05
C LEU A 91 5.35 4.39 -10.91
N THR A 92 5.20 4.48 -12.23
CA THR A 92 6.29 4.89 -13.15
C THR A 92 6.11 6.32 -13.62
N GLU A 93 4.86 6.73 -13.92
CA GLU A 93 4.55 8.02 -14.53
C GLU A 93 4.21 9.10 -13.49
N ASN A 94 3.75 8.72 -12.29
CA ASN A 94 3.32 9.66 -11.25
C ASN A 94 4.39 9.83 -10.16
N GLN A 95 5.38 10.67 -10.47
CA GLN A 95 6.50 10.98 -9.57
C GLN A 95 6.06 11.56 -8.22
N GLU A 96 4.97 12.33 -8.20
CA GLU A 96 4.41 12.88 -6.97
C GLU A 96 3.92 11.75 -6.04
N LEU A 97 3.16 10.79 -6.57
CA LEU A 97 2.68 9.63 -5.82
C LEU A 97 3.86 8.83 -5.23
N VAL A 98 4.85 8.50 -6.07
CA VAL A 98 6.00 7.67 -5.66
C VAL A 98 6.83 8.37 -4.59
N LYS A 99 7.13 9.66 -4.77
CA LYS A 99 8.03 10.41 -3.87
C LYS A 99 7.36 10.82 -2.56
N ASN A 100 6.06 11.11 -2.60
CA ASN A 100 5.38 11.75 -1.47
C ASN A 100 4.40 10.85 -0.74
N ARG A 101 3.75 9.91 -1.42
CA ARG A 101 2.57 9.21 -0.88
C ARG A 101 2.73 7.70 -0.74
N LEU A 102 3.68 7.10 -1.47
CA LEU A 102 3.92 5.65 -1.46
C LEU A 102 4.72 5.20 -0.23
N ILE A 103 4.25 4.10 0.37
CA ILE A 103 4.94 3.27 1.33
C ILE A 103 4.91 1.83 0.81
N ILE A 104 6.04 1.13 0.88
CA ILE A 104 6.14 -0.29 0.49
C ILE A 104 6.39 -1.13 1.74
N ILE A 105 5.67 -2.25 1.87
CA ILE A 105 5.80 -3.18 2.98
C ILE A 105 6.14 -4.55 2.43
N LEU A 106 7.30 -5.07 2.82
CA LEU A 106 7.78 -6.40 2.48
C LEU A 106 7.56 -7.33 3.67
N PHE A 107 7.04 -8.54 3.42
CA PHE A 107 6.88 -9.55 4.47
C PHE A 107 8.08 -10.50 4.58
N THR A 108 8.88 -10.56 3.53
CA THR A 108 10.14 -11.32 3.46
C THR A 108 11.27 -10.36 3.15
N GLU A 109 12.51 -10.83 3.28
CA GLU A 109 13.66 -10.07 2.80
C GLU A 109 13.53 -9.74 1.31
N ARG A 110 14.00 -8.54 0.94
CA ARG A 110 14.04 -8.04 -0.43
C ARG A 110 15.01 -8.88 -1.25
N SER A 111 14.57 -9.37 -2.40
CA SER A 111 15.42 -9.98 -3.41
C SER A 111 15.90 -8.93 -4.41
N GLU A 112 17.08 -9.14 -5.02
CA GLU A 112 17.57 -8.32 -6.14
C GLU A 112 16.59 -8.31 -7.33
N ASN A 113 15.78 -9.35 -7.47
CA ASN A 113 14.78 -9.48 -8.53
C ASN A 113 13.44 -8.80 -8.19
N ASP A 114 13.26 -8.33 -6.95
CA ASP A 114 12.01 -7.70 -6.56
C ASP A 114 11.90 -6.31 -7.20
N TRP A 115 10.87 -6.13 -8.02
CA TRP A 115 10.59 -4.86 -8.67
C TRP A 115 10.21 -3.80 -7.64
N ILE A 116 10.92 -2.67 -7.66
CA ILE A 116 10.65 -1.49 -6.83
C ILE A 116 10.74 -0.26 -7.74
N PRO A 117 9.81 0.71 -7.62
CA PRO A 117 9.91 1.98 -8.34
C PRO A 117 11.24 2.71 -8.04
N SER A 118 11.92 3.22 -9.06
CA SER A 118 13.26 3.81 -8.97
C SER A 118 13.37 5.00 -8.02
N ASP A 119 12.29 5.76 -7.86
CA ASP A 119 12.26 7.02 -7.12
C ASP A 119 11.72 6.88 -5.69
N VAL A 120 11.49 5.65 -5.21
CA VAL A 120 10.98 5.45 -3.85
C VAL A 120 12.08 5.72 -2.82
N ASP A 121 11.74 6.47 -1.77
CA ASP A 121 12.62 6.68 -0.62
C ASP A 121 12.77 5.37 0.16
N GLU A 122 14.00 4.85 0.29
CA GLU A 122 14.31 3.62 1.03
C GLU A 122 13.80 3.67 2.48
N ASN A 123 13.67 4.86 3.09
CA ASN A 123 13.09 5.01 4.44
C ASN A 123 11.57 4.79 4.48
N ARG A 124 10.94 4.55 3.34
CA ARG A 124 9.52 4.22 3.17
C ARG A 124 9.30 2.78 2.74
N ILE A 125 10.36 1.99 2.67
CA ILE A 125 10.30 0.54 2.52
C ILE A 125 10.44 -0.07 3.90
N PHE A 126 9.43 -0.84 4.32
CA PHE A 126 9.34 -1.45 5.63
C PHE A 126 9.37 -2.96 5.52
N HIS A 127 10.15 -3.61 6.37
CA HIS A 127 10.05 -5.04 6.58
C HIS A 127 9.15 -5.32 7.79
N VAL A 128 8.09 -6.08 7.55
CA VAL A 128 7.15 -6.56 8.58
C VAL A 128 7.10 -8.07 8.45
N GLU A 129 7.99 -8.75 9.17
CA GLU A 129 8.18 -10.20 9.11
C GLU A 129 6.83 -10.94 9.14
N ASP A 130 6.57 -11.69 8.07
CA ASP A 130 5.37 -12.48 7.87
C ASP A 130 4.02 -11.75 8.00
N GLY A 131 4.02 -10.42 7.95
CA GLY A 131 2.83 -9.62 8.25
C GLY A 131 2.36 -9.78 9.70
N ILE A 132 3.27 -10.16 10.61
CA ILE A 132 2.96 -10.33 12.02
C ILE A 132 2.66 -8.96 12.64
N VAL A 133 1.49 -8.86 13.24
CA VAL A 133 1.05 -7.68 13.98
C VAL A 133 0.82 -8.08 15.44
N PRO A 134 1.80 -7.84 16.33
CA PRO A 134 1.64 -8.09 17.76
C PRO A 134 0.56 -7.15 18.35
N PRO A 135 -0.17 -7.56 19.40
CA PRO A 135 -1.20 -6.73 20.02
C PRO A 135 -0.69 -5.35 20.48
N ASN A 136 0.55 -5.30 20.98
CA ASN A 136 1.20 -4.07 21.46
C ASN A 136 1.95 -3.31 20.35
N GLY A 137 1.88 -3.77 19.10
CA GLY A 137 2.68 -3.28 17.99
C GLY A 137 4.13 -3.79 18.02
N SER A 138 4.95 -3.21 17.16
CA SER A 138 6.40 -3.44 17.10
C SER A 138 7.09 -2.12 16.74
N PRO A 139 8.41 -1.96 16.94
CA PRO A 139 9.13 -0.77 16.50
C PRO A 139 8.91 -0.45 15.02
N SER A 140 8.91 -1.47 14.15
CA SER A 140 8.63 -1.31 12.71
C SER A 140 7.21 -0.79 12.46
N LEU A 141 6.21 -1.30 13.17
CA LEU A 141 4.82 -0.83 13.03
C LEU A 141 4.61 0.58 13.59
N THR A 142 5.33 0.94 14.66
CA THR A 142 5.31 2.30 15.22
C THR A 142 5.96 3.29 14.25
N HIS A 143 7.09 2.93 13.65
CA HIS A 143 7.74 3.77 12.65
C HIS A 143 6.90 3.89 11.38
N LEU A 144 6.25 2.80 10.95
CA LEU A 144 5.30 2.81 9.84
C LEU A 144 4.09 3.72 10.14
N GLU A 145 3.51 3.64 11.34
CA GLU A 145 2.44 4.55 11.77
C GLU A 145 2.88 6.01 11.71
N TYR A 146 4.08 6.31 12.22
CA TYR A 146 4.67 7.64 12.17
C TYR A 146 4.79 8.14 10.72
N ARG A 147 5.29 7.32 9.79
CA ARG A 147 5.40 7.70 8.37
C ARG A 147 4.04 7.90 7.72
N MET A 148 3.07 7.03 8.00
CA MET A 148 1.69 7.22 7.52
C MET A 148 1.11 8.54 8.03
N LYS A 149 1.26 8.86 9.32
CA LYS A 149 0.80 10.14 9.87
C LYS A 149 1.51 11.33 9.25
N LYS A 150 2.82 11.25 9.01
CA LYS A 150 3.58 12.32 8.36
C LYS A 150 3.10 12.58 6.93
N ILE A 151 2.85 11.53 6.15
CA ILE A 151 2.27 11.65 4.80
C ILE A 151 0.86 12.23 4.87
N LEU A 152 0.03 11.70 5.77
CA LEU A 152 -1.35 12.11 5.88
C LEU A 152 -1.46 13.55 6.36
N LEU A 153 -0.79 13.93 7.44
CA LEU A 153 -0.94 15.23 8.10
C LEU A 153 -0.07 16.33 7.46
N GLY A 154 1.01 15.98 6.75
CA GLY A 154 1.89 16.97 6.14
C GLY A 154 2.44 17.95 7.17
N ASP A 155 2.24 19.23 6.93
CA ASP A 155 2.69 20.32 7.82
C ASP A 155 1.97 20.31 9.18
N ASP A 156 0.73 19.81 9.25
CA ASP A 156 -0.05 19.69 10.50
C ASP A 156 0.51 18.60 11.44
N PHE A 157 1.53 17.85 11.02
CA PHE A 157 2.06 16.73 11.79
C PHE A 157 2.88 17.16 13.03
N LEU A 158 3.45 18.37 13.01
CA LEU A 158 4.31 18.91 14.08
C LEU A 158 3.62 19.98 14.93
N CYS A 159 2.34 20.27 14.66
CA CYS A 159 1.54 21.26 15.36
C CYS A 159 0.77 20.68 16.55
#